data_AF-A0A6G9AP78-F1
#
_entry.id   AF-A0A6G9AP78-F1
#
_cell.length_a   1.000
_cell.length_b   1.000
_cell.length_c   1.000
_cell.angle_alpha   90.00
_cell.angle_beta   90.00
_cell.angle_gamma   90.00
#
_symmetry.space_group_name_H-M   'P 1'
#
loop_
_entity.id
_entity.type
_entity.pdbx_description
1 polymer ?
#
loop_
_entity_poly.entity_id
_entity_poly.type
_entity_poly.pdbx_seq_one_letter_code
_entity_poly.pdbx_strand_id
1 'polypeptide(L)'
;MALQSPFWSANVRLQQAADNKKSMRLFEPDKFAVALLQTALVNTGLATIKIDGIFGEQTAKALRGVETRFNMDRDEGIAARQTLGIIDILLQNGQLGQGLAQGDTQLAIKKVKAALQALTFFQTSRQNGTAMDVLTVDALITHFRLSASASTIGASRPVKDTDLATIIERYTQLLGLYKDSATRFRTGAPVNGIFTAAEAPVNGPITFGPAFTNVNSNFGAFIGNNSRAAVLIHEGVHVFDRDSGRKDTHISEFEPAYNAQPADLSLHNPSSYAGFAAHIDLKRDPVPRFGLGPGARGL
;
A
#
# COMPACT_ATOMS: atom_id res chain seq x y z
N MET A 1 -4.63 16.34 -8.52
CA MET A 1 -5.93 15.77 -8.93
C MET A 1 -7.02 16.55 -8.20
N ALA A 2 -8.17 16.73 -8.84
CA ALA A 2 -9.32 17.50 -8.34
C ALA A 2 -10.27 16.61 -7.52
N LEU A 3 -11.09 17.18 -6.64
CA LEU A 3 -12.13 16.42 -5.93
C LEU A 3 -13.06 15.72 -6.94
N GLN A 4 -13.31 14.43 -6.76
CA GLN A 4 -13.96 13.57 -7.75
C GLN A 4 -15.43 13.28 -7.41
N SER A 5 -15.83 13.36 -6.14
CA SER A 5 -17.19 13.05 -5.73
C SER A 5 -18.21 13.97 -6.44
N PRO A 6 -19.25 13.41 -7.11
CA PRO A 6 -20.32 14.21 -7.71
C PRO A 6 -21.03 15.14 -6.72
N PHE A 7 -20.92 14.86 -5.42
CA PHE A 7 -21.47 15.68 -4.35
C PHE A 7 -20.98 17.13 -4.39
N TRP A 8 -19.70 17.35 -4.72
CA TRP A 8 -19.09 18.68 -4.70
C TRP A 8 -18.07 18.95 -5.80
N SER A 9 -17.87 18.02 -6.73
CA SER A 9 -16.84 18.15 -7.78
C SER A 9 -17.07 19.36 -8.68
N ALA A 10 -18.33 19.81 -8.82
CA ALA A 10 -18.70 21.03 -9.54
C ALA A 10 -18.48 22.33 -8.74
N ASN A 11 -18.21 22.27 -7.44
CA ASN A 11 -18.04 23.47 -6.60
C ASN A 11 -16.61 24.04 -6.75
N VAL A 12 -16.50 25.17 -7.44
CA VAL A 12 -15.21 25.82 -7.75
C VAL A 12 -14.43 26.18 -6.49
N ARG A 13 -15.09 26.65 -5.42
CA ARG A 13 -14.43 27.10 -4.19
C ARG A 13 -13.76 25.94 -3.45
N LEU A 14 -14.45 24.80 -3.34
CA LEU A 14 -13.92 23.58 -2.74
C LEU A 14 -12.77 23.00 -3.58
N GLN A 15 -12.87 23.05 -4.91
CA GLN A 15 -11.77 22.66 -5.79
C GLN A 15 -10.52 23.53 -5.58
N GLN A 16 -10.69 24.86 -5.46
CA GLN A 16 -9.57 25.77 -5.16
C GLN A 16 -8.92 25.49 -3.79
N ALA A 17 -9.72 25.09 -2.80
CA ALA A 17 -9.21 24.69 -1.48
C ALA A 17 -8.44 23.37 -1.55
N ALA A 18 -8.98 22.37 -2.26
CA ALA A 18 -8.34 21.07 -2.44
C ALA A 18 -7.04 21.16 -3.26
N ASP A 19 -6.97 22.11 -4.20
CA ASP A 19 -5.75 22.39 -4.95
C ASP A 19 -4.68 23.13 -4.13
N ASN A 20 -4.96 23.51 -2.87
CA ASN A 20 -4.13 24.39 -2.03
C ASN A 20 -3.89 25.79 -2.62
N LYS A 21 -4.75 26.28 -3.54
CA LYS A 21 -4.68 27.67 -4.03
C LYS A 21 -5.12 28.66 -2.97
N LYS A 22 -6.24 28.37 -2.32
CA LYS A 22 -6.77 29.13 -1.17
C LYS A 22 -7.54 28.18 -0.28
N SER A 23 -6.97 27.79 0.86
CA SER A 23 -7.67 26.94 1.83
C SER A 23 -8.91 27.62 2.40
N MET A 24 -9.87 26.83 2.88
CA MET A 24 -11.05 27.31 3.63
C MET A 24 -10.76 27.21 5.12
N ARG A 25 -11.11 28.26 5.87
CA ARG A 25 -10.83 28.38 7.31
C ARG A 25 -11.92 29.22 7.99
N LEU A 26 -11.75 29.50 9.28
CA LEU A 26 -12.63 30.41 10.01
C LEU A 26 -12.94 31.69 9.22
N PHE A 27 -14.21 32.08 9.24
CA PHE A 27 -14.74 33.24 8.51
C PHE A 27 -14.70 33.11 6.97
N GLU A 28 -14.69 31.89 6.42
CA GLU A 28 -14.86 31.67 4.98
C GLU A 28 -16.14 32.35 4.46
N PRO A 29 -16.03 33.27 3.47
CA PRO A 29 -17.17 34.04 2.99
C PRO A 29 -18.15 33.22 2.11
N ASP A 30 -17.69 32.15 1.47
CA ASP A 30 -18.54 31.30 0.62
C ASP A 30 -19.42 30.36 1.45
N LYS A 31 -20.56 30.88 1.91
CA LYS A 31 -21.53 30.13 2.73
C LYS A 31 -22.02 28.85 2.07
N PHE A 32 -22.12 28.82 0.74
CA PHE A 32 -22.58 27.63 0.02
C PHE A 32 -21.52 26.52 0.04
N ALA A 33 -20.26 26.85 -0.23
CA ALA A 33 -19.16 25.91 -0.10
C ALA A 33 -19.00 25.39 1.34
N VAL A 34 -19.19 26.25 2.33
CA VAL A 34 -19.17 25.86 3.75
C VAL A 34 -20.30 24.89 4.08
N ALA A 35 -21.54 25.18 3.64
CA ALA A 35 -22.68 24.30 3.88
C ALA A 35 -22.47 22.92 3.22
N LEU A 36 -21.88 22.87 2.01
CA LEU A 36 -21.49 21.62 1.37
C LEU A 36 -20.44 20.85 2.20
N LEU A 37 -19.39 21.52 2.68
CA LEU A 37 -18.38 20.89 3.54
C LEU A 37 -18.99 20.33 4.83
N GLN A 38 -19.83 21.10 5.51
CA GLN A 38 -20.53 20.66 6.72
C GLN A 38 -21.42 19.44 6.44
N THR A 39 -22.17 19.47 5.32
CA THR A 39 -23.00 18.35 4.89
C THR A 39 -22.17 17.11 4.59
N ALA A 40 -21.01 17.26 3.93
CA ALA A 40 -20.10 16.16 3.66
C ALA A 40 -19.55 15.53 4.95
N LEU A 41 -19.16 16.34 5.94
CA LEU A 41 -18.70 15.88 7.25
C LEU A 41 -19.78 15.07 7.99
N VAL A 42 -21.05 15.51 7.90
CA VAL A 42 -22.18 14.80 8.50
C VAL A 42 -22.50 13.50 7.74
N ASN A 43 -22.61 13.55 6.41
CA ASN A 43 -22.97 12.40 5.57
C ASN A 43 -21.94 11.27 5.63
N THR A 44 -20.66 11.62 5.80
CA THR A 44 -19.56 10.63 5.96
C THR A 44 -19.43 10.12 7.40
N GLY A 45 -20.24 10.62 8.33
CA GLY A 45 -20.17 10.26 9.74
C GLY A 45 -18.88 10.72 10.43
N LEU A 46 -18.17 11.71 9.86
CA LEU A 46 -16.95 12.26 10.44
C LEU A 46 -17.23 13.24 11.57
N ALA A 47 -18.40 13.89 11.57
CA ALA A 47 -18.82 14.79 12.63
C ALA A 47 -20.34 14.88 12.75
N THR A 48 -20.81 15.27 13.92
CA THR A 48 -22.21 15.65 14.16
C THR A 48 -22.23 17.16 14.46
N ILE A 49 -22.42 17.97 13.42
CA ILE A 49 -22.42 19.43 13.49
C ILE A 49 -23.65 19.99 12.78
N LYS A 50 -24.00 21.24 13.10
CA LYS A 50 -25.04 21.98 12.37
C LYS A 50 -24.56 22.31 10.96
N ILE A 51 -25.47 22.24 10.00
CA ILE A 51 -25.27 22.72 8.64
C ILE A 51 -25.91 24.11 8.55
N ASP A 52 -25.11 25.16 8.56
CA ASP A 52 -25.56 26.56 8.55
C ASP A 52 -24.77 27.48 7.60
N GLY A 53 -23.77 26.94 6.90
CA GLY A 53 -22.92 27.70 5.99
C GLY A 53 -21.98 28.68 6.70
N ILE A 54 -21.81 28.57 8.03
CA ILE A 54 -20.89 29.40 8.80
C ILE A 54 -19.65 28.56 9.16
N PHE A 55 -18.48 28.95 8.64
CA PHE A 55 -17.23 28.30 9.02
C PHE A 55 -16.77 28.86 10.37
N GLY A 56 -17.40 28.37 11.43
CA GLY A 56 -17.07 28.68 12.82
C GLY A 56 -16.30 27.57 13.50
N GLU A 57 -16.15 27.69 14.83
CA GLU A 57 -15.39 26.76 15.66
C GLU A 57 -15.86 25.29 15.56
N GLN A 58 -17.16 25.05 15.37
CA GLN A 58 -17.66 23.68 15.23
C GLN A 58 -17.13 23.00 13.96
N THR A 59 -17.08 23.73 12.83
CA THR A 59 -16.52 23.21 11.57
C THR A 59 -15.02 23.01 11.67
N ALA A 60 -14.29 23.97 12.26
CA ALA A 60 -12.86 23.86 12.48
C ALA A 60 -12.52 22.67 13.40
N LYS A 61 -13.26 22.49 14.50
CA LYS A 61 -13.11 21.34 15.40
C LYS A 61 -13.40 20.00 14.70
N ALA A 62 -14.41 19.96 13.83
CA ALA A 62 -14.70 18.76 13.04
C ALA A 62 -13.52 18.37 12.14
N LEU A 63 -12.89 19.34 11.47
CA LEU A 63 -11.72 19.10 10.62
C LEU A 63 -10.49 18.64 11.43
N ARG A 64 -10.23 19.24 12.60
CA ARG A 64 -9.20 18.73 13.54
C ARG A 64 -9.49 17.29 14.00
N GLY A 65 -10.78 16.94 14.09
CA GLY A 65 -11.23 15.57 14.33
C GLY A 65 -10.85 14.62 13.19
N VAL A 66 -11.00 15.05 11.93
CA VAL A 66 -10.53 14.32 10.75
C VAL A 66 -9.02 14.14 10.79
N GLU A 67 -8.26 15.22 10.99
CA GLU A 67 -6.80 15.17 11.10
C GLU A 67 -6.35 14.17 12.17
N THR A 68 -6.99 14.19 13.33
CA THR A 68 -6.70 13.25 14.43
C THR A 68 -7.05 11.81 14.06
N ARG A 69 -8.24 11.57 13.48
CA ARG A 69 -8.71 10.24 13.12
C ARG A 69 -7.81 9.56 12.08
N PHE A 70 -7.24 10.36 11.17
CA PHE A 70 -6.39 9.88 10.09
C PHE A 70 -4.91 10.20 10.31
N ASN A 71 -4.51 10.49 11.55
CA ASN A 71 -3.13 10.74 11.98
C ASN A 71 -2.35 11.65 11.01
N MET A 72 -2.94 12.82 10.73
CA MET A 72 -2.36 13.90 9.93
C MET A 72 -1.71 14.95 10.83
N ASP A 73 -0.93 15.83 10.20
CA ASP A 73 -0.49 17.07 10.85
C ASP A 73 -1.72 17.89 11.25
N ARG A 74 -1.75 18.30 12.52
CA ARG A 74 -2.86 19.08 13.06
C ARG A 74 -2.67 20.55 12.73
N ASP A 75 -3.74 21.21 12.33
CA ASP A 75 -3.77 22.65 12.15
C ASP A 75 -4.95 23.30 12.87
N GLU A 76 -5.28 24.53 12.51
CA GLU A 76 -6.39 25.28 13.10
C GLU A 76 -7.77 24.79 12.63
N GLY A 77 -7.87 23.62 11.98
CA GLY A 77 -9.10 23.06 11.43
C GLY A 77 -9.39 23.62 10.04
N ILE A 78 -8.39 23.52 9.16
CA ILE A 78 -8.42 24.07 7.81
C ILE A 78 -8.94 23.01 6.82
N ALA A 79 -9.86 23.42 5.97
CA ALA A 79 -10.27 22.63 4.82
C ALA A 79 -9.31 22.90 3.66
N ALA A 80 -8.41 21.95 3.44
CA ALA A 80 -7.36 21.98 2.42
C ALA A 80 -7.25 20.61 1.74
N ARG A 81 -6.23 20.42 0.91
CA ARG A 81 -6.06 19.19 0.11
C ARG A 81 -6.24 17.90 0.89
N GLN A 82 -5.62 17.79 2.06
CA GLN A 82 -5.55 16.54 2.82
C GLN A 82 -6.91 16.17 3.42
N THR A 83 -7.52 17.09 4.18
CA THR A 83 -8.83 16.88 4.80
C THR A 83 -9.94 16.73 3.75
N LEU A 84 -9.97 17.59 2.72
CA LEU A 84 -10.95 17.49 1.64
C LEU A 84 -10.77 16.22 0.81
N GLY A 85 -9.54 15.79 0.54
CA GLY A 85 -9.27 14.57 -0.20
C GLY A 85 -9.77 13.31 0.51
N ILE A 86 -9.65 13.24 1.84
CA ILE A 86 -10.22 12.10 2.60
C ILE A 86 -11.73 12.10 2.54
N ILE A 87 -12.35 13.26 2.78
CA ILE A 87 -13.81 13.37 2.73
C ILE A 87 -14.32 12.99 1.34
N ASP A 88 -13.60 13.39 0.28
CA ASP A 88 -13.92 13.06 -1.11
C ASP A 88 -13.87 11.55 -1.39
N ILE A 89 -12.89 10.84 -0.83
CA ILE A 89 -12.83 9.36 -0.90
C ILE A 89 -14.07 8.75 -0.25
N LEU A 90 -14.42 9.20 0.96
CA LEU A 90 -15.55 8.65 1.71
C LEU A 90 -16.89 8.95 1.03
N LEU A 91 -17.06 10.14 0.44
CA LEU A 91 -18.24 10.50 -0.34
C LEU A 91 -18.40 9.66 -1.62
N GLN A 92 -17.33 9.03 -2.12
CA GLN A 92 -17.39 8.06 -3.22
C GLN A 92 -17.67 6.63 -2.74
N ASN A 93 -17.99 6.44 -1.44
CA ASN A 93 -18.02 5.14 -0.77
C ASN A 93 -16.67 4.40 -0.82
N GLY A 94 -15.57 5.15 -0.98
CA GLY A 94 -14.23 4.63 -0.95
C GLY A 94 -13.83 4.19 0.45
N GLN A 95 -13.03 3.14 0.50
CA GLN A 95 -12.34 2.66 1.69
C GLN A 95 -10.89 3.16 1.62
N LEU A 96 -10.27 3.37 2.79
CA LEU A 96 -8.87 3.74 2.88
C LEU A 96 -8.23 3.21 4.16
N GLY A 97 -6.90 3.21 4.18
CA GLY A 97 -6.14 2.96 5.39
C GLY A 97 -6.23 1.51 5.91
N GLN A 98 -6.17 1.36 7.22
CA GLN A 98 -6.19 0.10 7.95
C GLN A 98 -7.37 -0.80 7.58
N GLY A 99 -8.59 -0.24 7.46
CA GLY A 99 -9.80 -1.03 7.20
C GLY A 99 -9.77 -1.72 5.84
N LEU A 100 -9.29 -1.00 4.80
CA LEU A 100 -9.11 -1.58 3.47
C LEU A 100 -8.01 -2.66 3.48
N ALA A 101 -6.87 -2.35 4.11
CA ALA A 101 -5.75 -3.29 4.24
C ALA A 101 -6.15 -4.59 4.95
N GLN A 102 -6.94 -4.51 6.03
CA GLN A 102 -7.47 -5.68 6.73
C GLN A 102 -8.34 -6.55 5.82
N GLY A 103 -9.19 -5.93 4.99
CA GLY A 103 -10.00 -6.64 3.99
C GLY A 103 -9.17 -7.40 2.96
N ASP A 104 -8.04 -6.84 2.53
CA ASP A 104 -7.14 -7.47 1.54
C ASP A 104 -6.21 -8.54 2.12
N THR A 105 -6.09 -8.61 3.45
CA THR A 105 -5.23 -9.58 4.15
C THR A 105 -5.48 -11.02 3.72
N GLN A 106 -6.73 -11.40 3.45
CA GLN A 106 -7.05 -12.76 3.01
C GLN A 106 -6.42 -13.12 1.66
N LEU A 107 -6.39 -12.17 0.73
CA LEU A 107 -5.73 -12.36 -0.56
C LEU A 107 -4.20 -12.45 -0.39
N ALA A 108 -3.62 -11.60 0.45
CA ALA A 108 -2.19 -11.66 0.76
C ALA A 108 -1.81 -13.00 1.43
N ILE A 109 -2.59 -13.47 2.42
CA ILE A 109 -2.42 -14.77 3.08
C ILE A 109 -2.46 -15.91 2.06
N LYS A 110 -3.42 -15.90 1.13
CA LYS A 110 -3.53 -16.92 0.07
C LYS A 110 -2.23 -17.01 -0.73
N LYS A 111 -1.72 -15.87 -1.23
CA LYS A 111 -0.49 -15.80 -2.02
C LYS A 111 0.73 -16.23 -1.22
N VAL A 112 0.87 -15.76 0.03
CA VAL A 112 1.98 -16.13 0.93
C VAL A 112 1.97 -17.63 1.26
N LYS A 113 0.80 -18.22 1.52
CA LYS A 113 0.69 -19.67 1.76
C LYS A 113 1.08 -20.49 0.52
N ALA A 114 0.66 -20.06 -0.67
CA ALA A 114 1.05 -20.71 -1.92
C ALA A 114 2.57 -20.65 -2.13
N ALA A 115 3.20 -19.50 -1.86
CA ALA A 115 4.65 -19.32 -1.91
C ALA A 115 5.38 -20.25 -0.92
N LEU A 116 4.92 -20.33 0.33
CA LEU A 116 5.50 -21.23 1.34
C LEU A 116 5.42 -22.70 0.93
N GLN A 117 4.26 -23.13 0.39
CA GLN A 117 4.08 -24.50 -0.10
C GLN A 117 5.04 -24.82 -1.25
N ALA A 118 5.15 -23.91 -2.22
CA ALA A 118 6.07 -24.04 -3.36
C ALA A 118 7.53 -24.14 -2.89
N LEU A 119 7.97 -23.26 -1.99
CA LEU A 119 9.33 -23.27 -1.45
C LEU A 119 9.64 -24.53 -0.62
N THR A 120 8.70 -24.98 0.20
CA THR A 120 8.86 -26.21 1.01
C THR A 120 8.99 -27.44 0.12
N PHE A 121 8.14 -27.54 -0.91
CA PHE A 121 8.23 -28.61 -1.89
C PHE A 121 9.56 -28.56 -2.64
N PHE A 122 9.96 -27.37 -3.13
CA PHE A 122 11.23 -27.17 -3.83
C PHE A 122 12.44 -27.56 -2.98
N GLN A 123 12.47 -27.18 -1.70
CA GLN A 123 13.51 -27.55 -0.76
C GLN A 123 13.60 -29.08 -0.58
N THR A 124 12.45 -29.72 -0.40
CA THR A 124 12.37 -31.18 -0.23
C THR A 124 12.84 -31.90 -1.49
N SER A 125 12.42 -31.45 -2.68
CA SER A 125 12.86 -32.05 -3.95
C SER A 125 14.37 -31.91 -4.15
N ARG A 126 14.95 -30.76 -3.81
CA ARG A 126 16.41 -30.57 -3.86
C ARG A 126 17.17 -31.52 -2.94
N GLN A 127 16.71 -31.66 -1.69
CA GLN A 127 17.35 -32.52 -0.70
C GLN A 127 17.28 -34.00 -1.10
N ASN A 128 16.18 -34.41 -1.72
CA ASN A 128 15.95 -35.78 -2.16
C ASN A 128 16.49 -36.09 -3.56
N GLY A 129 17.01 -35.09 -4.28
CA GLY A 129 17.47 -35.23 -5.68
C GLY A 129 16.33 -35.56 -6.66
N THR A 130 15.09 -35.17 -6.37
CA THR A 130 13.94 -35.38 -7.25
C THR A 130 13.70 -34.17 -8.15
N ALA A 131 12.81 -34.34 -9.14
CA ALA A 131 12.44 -33.27 -10.06
C ALA A 131 11.87 -32.06 -9.29
N MET A 132 12.44 -30.88 -9.57
CA MET A 132 11.95 -29.61 -9.04
C MET A 132 10.78 -29.09 -9.87
N ASP A 133 9.82 -28.44 -9.21
CA ASP A 133 8.70 -27.78 -9.90
C ASP A 133 9.19 -26.61 -10.76
N VAL A 134 8.86 -26.66 -12.05
CA VAL A 134 9.34 -25.69 -13.05
C VAL A 134 8.84 -24.27 -12.78
N LEU A 135 7.62 -24.13 -12.26
CA LEU A 135 7.05 -22.83 -11.92
C LEU A 135 7.80 -22.20 -10.75
N THR A 136 8.14 -22.99 -9.72
CA THR A 136 8.91 -22.52 -8.57
C THR A 136 10.34 -22.14 -8.96
N VAL A 137 10.97 -22.93 -9.83
CA VAL A 137 12.29 -22.60 -10.40
C VAL A 137 12.24 -21.26 -11.15
N ASP A 138 11.24 -21.08 -12.02
CA ASP A 138 11.08 -19.86 -12.81
C ASP A 138 10.85 -18.64 -11.91
N ALA A 139 9.99 -18.77 -10.89
CA ALA A 139 9.73 -17.69 -9.94
C ALA A 139 10.97 -17.34 -9.09
N LEU A 140 11.74 -18.32 -8.63
CA LEU A 140 13.00 -18.10 -7.89
C LEU A 140 14.03 -17.37 -8.75
N ILE A 141 14.18 -17.77 -10.01
CA ILE A 141 15.08 -17.10 -10.95
C ILE A 141 14.58 -15.68 -11.24
N THR A 142 13.28 -15.49 -11.41
CA THR A 142 12.67 -14.22 -11.80
C THR A 142 12.64 -13.18 -10.69
N HIS A 143 12.43 -13.56 -9.44
CA HIS A 143 12.27 -12.58 -8.36
C HIS A 143 13.47 -12.53 -7.43
N PHE A 144 14.22 -13.63 -7.28
CA PHE A 144 15.37 -13.70 -6.40
C PHE A 144 16.69 -13.94 -7.12
N ARG A 145 16.68 -14.15 -8.44
CA ARG A 145 17.88 -14.53 -9.21
C ARG A 145 18.57 -15.77 -8.64
N LEU A 146 17.79 -16.67 -8.07
CA LEU A 146 18.24 -17.93 -7.50
C LEU A 146 17.96 -19.04 -8.50
N SER A 147 19.03 -19.64 -9.02
CA SER A 147 18.96 -20.69 -10.03
C SER A 147 19.11 -22.07 -9.43
N ALA A 148 18.38 -23.04 -9.97
CA ALA A 148 18.60 -24.46 -9.73
C ALA A 148 19.86 -25.01 -10.42
N SER A 149 20.47 -24.23 -11.35
CA SER A 149 21.74 -24.58 -11.97
C SER A 149 22.90 -24.44 -10.99
N ALA A 150 23.93 -25.27 -11.17
CA ALA A 150 25.20 -25.15 -10.44
C ALA A 150 26.07 -23.97 -10.90
N SER A 151 25.73 -23.31 -12.01
CA SER A 151 26.48 -22.19 -12.58
C SER A 151 25.87 -20.84 -12.24
N THR A 152 26.72 -19.84 -12.05
CA THR A 152 26.33 -18.43 -11.99
C THR A 152 26.21 -17.89 -13.41
N ILE A 153 25.09 -17.24 -13.74
CA ILE A 153 24.81 -16.69 -15.07
C ILE A 153 24.26 -15.27 -14.90
N GLY A 154 25.02 -14.27 -15.31
CA GLY A 154 24.67 -12.86 -15.11
C GLY A 154 24.48 -12.54 -13.61
N ALA A 155 23.35 -11.94 -13.26
CA ALA A 155 22.98 -11.62 -11.87
C ALA A 155 22.51 -12.84 -11.06
N SER A 156 22.27 -13.99 -11.71
CA SER A 156 21.73 -15.18 -11.09
C SER A 156 22.82 -16.12 -10.60
N ARG A 157 22.66 -16.66 -9.39
CA ARG A 157 23.57 -17.64 -8.79
C ARG A 157 22.84 -18.90 -8.33
N PRO A 158 23.56 -20.02 -8.08
CA PRO A 158 22.95 -21.21 -7.51
C PRO A 158 22.26 -20.92 -6.19
N VAL A 159 21.08 -21.52 -6.00
CA VAL A 159 20.31 -21.44 -4.77
C VAL A 159 21.00 -22.19 -3.62
N LYS A 160 21.08 -21.58 -2.45
CA LYS A 160 21.62 -22.17 -1.21
C LYS A 160 20.48 -22.48 -0.25
N ASP A 161 20.71 -23.40 0.68
CA ASP A 161 19.71 -23.72 1.71
C ASP A 161 19.43 -22.53 2.63
N THR A 162 20.44 -21.70 2.88
CA THR A 162 20.29 -20.44 3.63
C THR A 162 19.38 -19.45 2.93
N ASP A 163 19.39 -19.39 1.60
CA ASP A 163 18.49 -18.50 0.84
C ASP A 163 17.04 -18.92 1.04
N LEU A 164 16.77 -20.22 0.89
CA LEU A 164 15.43 -20.77 1.08
C LEU A 164 14.95 -20.57 2.51
N ALA A 165 15.82 -20.79 3.51
CA ALA A 165 15.51 -20.54 4.91
C ALA A 165 15.12 -19.08 5.14
N THR A 166 15.87 -18.12 4.60
CA THR A 166 15.54 -16.68 4.69
C THR A 166 14.19 -16.37 4.06
N ILE A 167 13.94 -16.85 2.83
CA ILE A 167 12.68 -16.53 2.13
C ILE A 167 11.47 -17.14 2.85
N ILE A 168 11.59 -18.40 3.31
CA ILE A 168 10.55 -19.11 4.07
C ILE A 168 10.28 -18.40 5.40
N GLU A 169 11.34 -17.97 6.11
CA GLU A 169 11.20 -17.24 7.37
C GLU A 169 10.41 -15.94 7.16
N ARG A 170 10.75 -15.14 6.14
CA ARG A 170 10.06 -13.88 5.84
C ARG A 170 8.58 -14.10 5.51
N TYR A 171 8.26 -15.11 4.69
CA TYR A 171 6.86 -15.45 4.43
C TYR A 171 6.12 -15.94 5.68
N THR A 172 6.79 -16.67 6.56
CA THR A 172 6.22 -17.10 7.84
C THR A 172 5.93 -15.90 8.75
N GLN A 173 6.87 -14.94 8.82
CA GLN A 173 6.70 -13.69 9.57
C GLN A 173 5.53 -12.85 9.02
N LEU A 174 5.35 -12.79 7.70
CA LEU A 174 4.20 -12.13 7.07
C LEU A 174 2.86 -12.75 7.53
N LEU A 175 2.76 -14.08 7.62
CA LEU A 175 1.54 -14.71 8.14
C LEU A 175 1.26 -14.31 9.60
N GLY A 176 2.31 -14.18 10.42
CA GLY A 176 2.21 -13.64 11.78
C GLY A 176 1.71 -12.20 11.80
N LEU A 177 2.31 -11.33 10.98
CA LEU A 177 1.91 -9.92 10.85
C LEU A 177 0.43 -9.75 10.52
N TYR A 178 -0.05 -10.56 9.60
CA TYR A 178 -1.43 -10.53 9.10
C TYR A 178 -2.45 -11.01 10.13
N LYS A 179 -2.07 -12.00 10.95
CA LYS A 179 -2.87 -12.42 12.10
C LYS A 179 -3.05 -11.28 13.11
N ASP A 180 -2.03 -10.45 13.26
CA ASP A 180 -2.02 -9.32 14.19
C ASP A 180 -2.38 -7.98 13.52
N SER A 181 -3.01 -8.01 12.33
CA SER A 181 -3.37 -6.81 11.54
C SER A 181 -4.26 -5.80 12.28
N ALA A 182 -4.96 -6.20 13.34
CA ALA A 182 -5.72 -5.30 14.21
C ALA A 182 -4.83 -4.27 14.93
N THR A 183 -3.61 -4.65 15.30
CA THR A 183 -2.66 -3.80 16.05
C THR A 183 -1.43 -3.43 15.25
N ARG A 184 -1.13 -4.17 14.19
CA ARG A 184 0.05 -3.98 13.34
C ARG A 184 -0.21 -3.12 12.11
N PHE A 185 -1.46 -2.83 11.77
CA PHE A 185 -1.84 -1.90 10.71
C PHE A 185 -2.43 -0.64 11.33
N ARG A 186 -2.16 0.52 10.72
CA ARG A 186 -2.78 1.79 11.11
C ARG A 186 -3.07 2.66 9.90
N THR A 187 -4.10 3.49 10.00
CA THR A 187 -4.32 4.58 9.04
C THR A 187 -3.54 5.81 9.49
N GLY A 188 -2.82 6.45 8.58
CA GLY A 188 -2.05 7.64 8.92
C GLY A 188 -1.31 8.22 7.74
N ALA A 189 -0.72 9.40 7.90
CA ALA A 189 0.29 9.88 6.97
C ALA A 189 1.60 9.07 7.15
N PRO A 190 2.12 8.43 6.09
CA PRO A 190 3.50 7.91 6.09
C PRO A 190 4.53 9.02 6.34
N VAL A 191 5.74 8.65 6.79
CA VAL A 191 6.85 9.60 7.00
C VAL A 191 7.27 10.24 5.69
N ASN A 192 7.24 9.47 4.60
CA ASN A 192 7.48 9.97 3.24
C ASN A 192 6.32 10.85 2.70
N GLY A 193 5.29 11.10 3.50
CA GLY A 193 4.21 12.03 3.22
C GLY A 193 2.91 11.37 2.78
N ILE A 194 1.84 12.18 2.76
CA ILE A 194 0.45 11.71 2.57
C ILE A 194 0.15 11.07 1.20
N PHE A 195 0.99 11.30 0.20
CA PHE A 195 0.85 10.69 -1.13
C PHE A 195 1.45 9.29 -1.22
N THR A 196 2.24 8.91 -0.21
CA THR A 196 2.74 7.55 -0.08
C THR A 196 1.58 6.64 0.32
N ALA A 197 1.38 5.55 -0.41
CA ALA A 197 0.26 4.64 -0.15
C ALA A 197 0.45 3.88 1.15
N ALA A 198 1.65 3.39 1.41
CA ALA A 198 1.97 2.73 2.66
C ALA A 198 3.47 2.84 3.00
N GLU A 199 3.79 2.72 4.28
CA GLU A 199 5.16 2.67 4.78
C GLU A 199 5.21 1.89 6.09
N ALA A 200 6.24 1.05 6.24
CA ALA A 200 6.51 0.33 7.47
C ALA A 200 7.96 0.52 7.95
N PRO A 201 8.19 0.96 9.20
CA PRO A 201 9.50 0.89 9.81
C PRO A 201 9.78 -0.53 10.34
N VAL A 202 11.06 -0.86 10.49
CA VAL A 202 11.50 -2.12 11.11
C VAL A 202 10.84 -2.30 12.48
N ASN A 203 10.24 -3.48 12.71
CA ASN A 203 9.48 -3.87 13.90
C ASN A 203 8.24 -3.02 14.23
N GLY A 204 7.93 -1.97 13.45
CA GLY A 204 6.77 -1.12 13.69
C GLY A 204 5.53 -1.52 12.89
N PRO A 205 4.42 -0.76 13.06
CA PRO A 205 3.21 -1.00 12.30
C PRO A 205 3.34 -0.54 10.84
N ILE A 206 2.59 -1.17 9.93
CA ILE A 206 2.40 -0.64 8.58
C ILE A 206 1.43 0.54 8.65
N THR A 207 1.85 1.68 8.14
CA THR A 207 1.05 2.90 8.05
C THR A 207 0.50 3.03 6.65
N PHE A 208 -0.83 3.01 6.50
CA PHE A 208 -1.50 3.18 5.22
C PHE A 208 -2.00 4.62 5.06
N GLY A 209 -1.46 5.30 4.05
CA GLY A 209 -1.86 6.64 3.66
C GLY A 209 -3.12 6.66 2.80
N PRO A 210 -3.69 7.86 2.54
CA PRO A 210 -4.89 8.02 1.72
C PRO A 210 -4.74 7.57 0.27
N ALA A 211 -3.51 7.48 -0.26
CA ALA A 211 -3.26 6.91 -1.59
C ALA A 211 -3.54 5.39 -1.63
N PHE A 212 -3.56 4.69 -0.49
CA PHE A 212 -4.04 3.32 -0.39
C PHE A 212 -5.57 3.29 -0.31
N THR A 213 -6.21 3.38 -1.48
CA THR A 213 -7.67 3.45 -1.60
C THR A 213 -8.18 2.65 -2.81
N ASN A 214 -9.48 2.34 -2.78
CA ASN A 214 -10.20 1.62 -3.83
C ASN A 214 -11.05 2.55 -4.72
N VAL A 215 -10.73 3.84 -4.77
CA VAL A 215 -11.33 4.82 -5.69
C VAL A 215 -10.26 5.75 -6.27
N ASN A 216 -10.58 6.50 -7.33
CA ASN A 216 -9.72 7.60 -7.77
C ASN A 216 -9.84 8.77 -6.79
N SER A 217 -8.74 9.43 -6.48
CA SER A 217 -8.72 10.52 -5.50
C SER A 217 -7.63 11.55 -5.77
N ASN A 218 -7.60 12.58 -4.94
CA ASN A 218 -6.54 13.59 -4.96
C ASN A 218 -5.16 13.04 -4.63
N PHE A 219 -5.08 11.85 -4.03
CA PHE A 219 -3.83 11.23 -3.60
C PHE A 219 -3.30 10.19 -4.59
N GLY A 220 -4.15 9.66 -5.46
CA GLY A 220 -3.78 8.58 -6.36
C GLY A 220 -4.97 8.04 -7.15
N ALA A 221 -4.66 7.27 -8.19
CA ALA A 221 -5.67 6.49 -8.88
C ALA A 221 -6.11 5.29 -8.05
N PHE A 222 -7.24 4.70 -8.44
CA PHE A 222 -7.69 3.39 -7.97
C PHE A 222 -6.57 2.34 -7.97
N ILE A 223 -6.44 1.59 -6.89
CA ILE A 223 -5.55 0.44 -6.78
C ILE A 223 -6.40 -0.83 -6.64
N GLY A 224 -6.16 -1.84 -7.46
CA GLY A 224 -6.80 -3.15 -7.43
C GLY A 224 -6.35 -4.01 -6.24
N ASN A 225 -7.20 -4.97 -5.86
CA ASN A 225 -6.95 -5.93 -4.77
C ASN A 225 -5.60 -6.66 -4.89
N ASN A 226 -5.20 -7.10 -6.09
CA ASN A 226 -3.93 -7.78 -6.29
C ASN A 226 -2.73 -6.86 -6.01
N SER A 227 -2.81 -5.60 -6.42
CA SER A 227 -1.80 -4.58 -6.11
C SER A 227 -1.79 -4.16 -4.65
N ARG A 228 -2.96 -4.05 -4.02
CA ARG A 228 -3.04 -3.82 -2.56
C ARG A 228 -2.45 -4.99 -1.77
N ALA A 229 -2.70 -6.23 -2.18
CA ALA A 229 -2.06 -7.41 -1.58
C ALA A 229 -0.54 -7.43 -1.82
N ALA A 230 -0.06 -7.00 -2.98
CA ALA A 230 1.38 -6.84 -3.24
C ALA A 230 2.01 -5.80 -2.30
N VAL A 231 1.35 -4.66 -2.08
CA VAL A 231 1.76 -3.63 -1.11
C VAL A 231 1.81 -4.20 0.32
N LEU A 232 0.83 -5.02 0.73
CA LEU A 232 0.86 -5.67 2.05
C LEU A 232 2.11 -6.55 2.23
N ILE A 233 2.44 -7.34 1.22
CA ILE A 233 3.61 -8.23 1.25
C ILE A 233 4.90 -7.40 1.25
N HIS A 234 4.97 -6.37 0.40
CA HIS A 234 6.10 -5.46 0.30
C HIS A 234 6.38 -4.74 1.62
N GLU A 235 5.40 -4.01 2.14
CA GLU A 235 5.56 -3.28 3.40
C GLU A 235 5.77 -4.22 4.59
N GLY A 236 5.19 -5.42 4.55
CA GLY A 236 5.42 -6.42 5.58
C GLY A 236 6.89 -6.90 5.63
N VAL A 237 7.60 -6.96 4.51
CA VAL A 237 9.04 -7.31 4.49
C VAL A 237 9.86 -6.25 5.21
N HIS A 238 9.54 -4.96 5.05
CA HIS A 238 10.19 -3.87 5.77
C HIS A 238 10.10 -3.99 7.30
N VAL A 239 9.04 -4.61 7.81
CA VAL A 239 8.88 -4.85 9.26
C VAL A 239 9.98 -5.78 9.78
N PHE A 240 10.45 -6.74 8.98
CA PHE A 240 11.31 -7.82 9.45
C PHE A 240 12.75 -7.74 8.94
N ASP A 241 12.96 -7.05 7.81
CA ASP A 241 14.25 -6.97 7.16
C ASP A 241 14.84 -5.56 7.25
N ARG A 242 15.94 -5.42 8.00
CA ARG A 242 16.61 -4.13 8.22
C ARG A 242 17.26 -3.55 6.98
N ASP A 243 17.63 -4.39 6.01
CA ASP A 243 18.31 -3.99 4.80
C ASP A 243 17.34 -3.66 3.67
N SER A 244 16.06 -3.99 3.82
CA SER A 244 15.04 -3.84 2.78
C SER A 244 14.75 -2.41 2.32
N GLY A 245 15.06 -1.40 3.14
CA GLY A 245 14.89 0.01 2.80
C GLY A 245 16.11 0.66 2.15
N ARG A 246 17.21 -0.07 1.95
CA ARG A 246 18.40 0.48 1.30
C ARG A 246 18.14 0.71 -0.18
N LYS A 247 18.78 1.71 -0.77
CA LYS A 247 18.60 2.08 -2.18
C LYS A 247 18.92 0.95 -3.18
N ASP A 248 19.87 0.09 -2.84
CA ASP A 248 20.33 -1.00 -3.70
C ASP A 248 19.52 -2.30 -3.54
N THR A 249 18.71 -2.41 -2.48
CA THR A 249 17.78 -3.52 -2.23
C THR A 249 16.35 -3.13 -2.58
N HIS A 250 15.93 -1.89 -2.32
CA HIS A 250 14.58 -1.36 -2.56
C HIS A 250 14.36 -0.90 -4.01
N ILE A 251 14.60 -1.79 -4.97
CA ILE A 251 14.37 -1.51 -6.39
C ILE A 251 12.97 -1.95 -6.75
N SER A 252 12.16 -1.03 -7.30
CA SER A 252 10.80 -1.35 -7.73
C SER A 252 10.78 -2.37 -8.87
N GLU A 253 9.82 -3.28 -8.83
CA GLU A 253 9.50 -4.30 -9.84
C GLU A 253 9.21 -3.75 -11.24
N PHE A 254 9.03 -2.43 -11.37
CA PHE A 254 8.79 -1.72 -12.63
C PHE A 254 10.07 -1.12 -13.23
N GLU A 255 11.17 -1.12 -12.49
CA GLU A 255 12.43 -0.58 -12.95
C GLU A 255 13.24 -1.65 -13.71
N PRO A 256 13.93 -1.30 -14.80
CA PRO A 256 14.82 -2.23 -15.48
C PRO A 256 15.88 -2.85 -14.55
N ALA A 257 16.33 -2.07 -13.56
CA ALA A 257 17.32 -2.49 -12.57
C ALA A 257 16.83 -3.66 -11.70
N TYR A 258 15.53 -3.84 -11.51
CA TYR A 258 14.98 -4.97 -10.75
C TYR A 258 15.36 -6.31 -11.37
N ASN A 259 15.27 -6.42 -12.70
CA ASN A 259 15.59 -7.67 -13.39
C ASN A 259 17.10 -7.97 -13.42
N ALA A 260 17.94 -6.97 -13.13
CA ALA A 260 19.40 -7.09 -13.09
C ALA A 260 19.97 -7.11 -11.66
N GLN A 261 19.12 -6.96 -10.64
CA GLN A 261 19.55 -6.94 -9.24
C GLN A 261 20.16 -8.30 -8.85
N PRO A 262 21.39 -8.36 -8.30
CA PRO A 262 22.00 -9.62 -7.87
C PRO A 262 21.20 -10.33 -6.78
N ALA A 263 21.28 -11.66 -6.76
CA ALA A 263 20.49 -12.49 -5.84
C ALA A 263 20.63 -12.10 -4.37
N ASP A 264 21.84 -11.75 -3.93
CA ASP A 264 22.11 -11.37 -2.53
C ASP A 264 21.36 -10.08 -2.14
N LEU A 265 21.14 -9.17 -3.07
CA LEU A 265 20.34 -7.95 -2.83
C LEU A 265 18.85 -8.24 -2.98
N SER A 266 18.44 -9.11 -3.92
CA SER A 266 17.05 -9.50 -4.11
C SER A 266 16.45 -10.24 -2.91
N LEU A 267 17.28 -10.91 -2.10
CA LEU A 267 16.84 -11.50 -0.82
C LEU A 267 16.32 -10.47 0.18
N HIS A 268 16.76 -9.22 0.05
CA HIS A 268 16.31 -8.10 0.89
C HIS A 268 15.29 -7.20 0.18
N ASN A 269 15.01 -7.42 -1.11
CA ASN A 269 14.09 -6.60 -1.88
C ASN A 269 12.63 -6.97 -1.58
N PRO A 270 11.80 -6.09 -0.99
CA PRO A 270 10.39 -6.37 -0.75
C PRO A 270 9.57 -6.69 -2.01
N SER A 271 9.87 -6.03 -3.13
CA SER A 271 9.23 -6.28 -4.42
C SER A 271 9.52 -7.69 -4.93
N SER A 272 10.63 -8.33 -4.53
CA SER A 272 10.91 -9.74 -4.83
C SER A 272 9.93 -10.69 -4.13
N TYR A 273 9.59 -10.42 -2.87
CA TYR A 273 8.60 -11.23 -2.13
C TYR A 273 7.19 -11.03 -2.68
N ALA A 274 6.80 -9.80 -2.99
CA ALA A 274 5.49 -9.52 -3.58
C ALA A 274 5.36 -10.16 -4.97
N GLY A 275 6.39 -9.99 -5.82
CA GLY A 275 6.47 -10.57 -7.16
C GLY A 275 6.42 -12.09 -7.14
N PHE A 276 7.26 -12.75 -6.33
CA PHE A 276 7.28 -14.20 -6.22
C PHE A 276 5.94 -14.77 -5.77
N ALA A 277 5.32 -14.19 -4.74
CA ALA A 277 4.03 -14.68 -4.24
C ALA A 277 2.91 -14.53 -5.28
N ALA A 278 2.91 -13.43 -6.04
CA ALA A 278 2.00 -13.24 -7.16
C ALA A 278 2.28 -14.22 -8.31
N HIS A 279 3.55 -14.46 -8.63
CA HIS A 279 3.97 -15.38 -9.68
C HIS A 279 3.45 -16.80 -9.39
N ILE A 280 3.69 -17.32 -8.19
CA ILE A 280 3.22 -18.64 -7.77
C ILE A 280 1.68 -18.73 -7.81
N ASP A 281 0.97 -17.76 -7.23
CA ASP A 281 -0.49 -17.78 -7.17
C ASP A 281 -1.16 -17.70 -8.55
N LEU A 282 -0.58 -16.93 -9.48
CA LEU A 282 -1.08 -16.79 -10.85
C LEU A 282 -0.52 -17.82 -11.83
N LYS A 283 0.45 -18.63 -11.40
CA LYS A 283 1.17 -19.61 -12.23
C LYS A 283 1.91 -18.98 -13.42
N ARG A 284 2.32 -17.72 -13.28
CA ARG A 284 3.10 -16.93 -14.26
C ARG A 284 3.58 -15.61 -13.64
N ASP A 285 4.67 -15.04 -14.14
CA ASP A 285 5.04 -13.65 -13.83
C ASP A 285 3.96 -12.70 -14.39
N PRO A 286 3.26 -11.91 -13.56
CA PRO A 286 2.25 -10.98 -14.04
C PRO A 286 2.86 -9.86 -14.89
N VAL A 287 2.23 -9.56 -16.03
CA VAL A 287 2.63 -8.46 -16.93
C VAL A 287 1.42 -7.55 -17.19
N PRO A 288 1.41 -6.30 -16.68
CA PRO A 288 2.38 -5.73 -15.73
C PRO A 288 2.31 -6.40 -14.35
N ARG A 289 3.41 -6.32 -13.59
CA ARG A 289 3.47 -6.79 -12.20
C ARG A 289 2.57 -5.95 -11.29
N PHE A 290 2.13 -6.53 -10.18
CA PHE A 290 1.30 -5.82 -9.20
C PHE A 290 2.15 -4.95 -8.27
N GLY A 291 1.56 -3.85 -7.79
CA GLY A 291 2.22 -2.83 -6.97
C GLY A 291 1.62 -1.45 -7.22
N LEU A 292 2.39 -0.38 -7.00
CA LEU A 292 1.91 1.01 -7.15
C LEU A 292 2.22 1.62 -8.54
N GLY A 293 2.64 0.81 -9.51
CA GLY A 293 3.01 1.23 -10.86
C GLY A 293 1.99 0.81 -11.94
N PRO A 294 2.43 0.46 -13.17
CA PRO A 294 1.53 0.12 -14.28
C PRO A 294 0.48 -0.96 -14.00
N GLY A 295 0.78 -1.93 -13.13
CA GLY A 295 -0.18 -2.97 -12.71
C GLY A 295 -1.05 -2.60 -11.52
N ALA A 296 -0.99 -1.36 -11.01
CA ALA A 296 -1.76 -0.91 -9.86
C ALA A 296 -3.26 -1.21 -9.99
N ARG A 297 -3.81 -1.16 -11.21
CA ARG A 297 -5.25 -1.36 -11.48
C ARG A 297 -5.63 -2.81 -11.79
N GLY A 298 -4.69 -3.74 -11.83
CA GLY A 298 -4.96 -5.15 -12.11
C GLY A 298 -5.83 -5.78 -11.02
N LEU A 299 -6.89 -6.49 -11.43
CA LEU A 299 -7.78 -7.30 -10.58
C LEU A 299 -7.19 -8.66 -10.27
#